data_AF-A0A1Q7UIY6-F1
#
_entry.id   AF-A0A1Q7UIY6-F1
#
_cell.length_a   1.000
_cell.length_b   1.000
_cell.length_c   1.000
_cell.angle_alpha   90.00
_cell.angle_beta   90.00
_cell.angle_gamma   90.00
#
_symmetry.space_group_name_H-M   'P 1'
#
loop_
_entity.id
_entity.type
_entity.pdbx_description
1 polymer ?
#
loop_
_entity_poly.entity_id
_entity_poly.type
_entity_poly.pdbx_seq_one_letter_code
_entity_poly.pdbx_strand_id
1 'polypeptide(L)'
;MSLRGRTIEHTATLPDGRKVVVHVGVPEDPYIARAELETVDVELHSDGHVLAAVNTVLDVDQESEAEELSREIARQLESGEIEPTAHAIEPLADTLR
;
A
#
# COMPACT_ATOMS: atom_id res chain seq x y z
N MET A 1 -12.92 11.47 -5.51
CA MET A 1 -13.65 10.29 -4.98
C MET A 1 -13.04 10.06 -3.60
N SER A 2 -12.97 8.85 -3.05
CA SER A 2 -12.18 8.58 -1.84
C SER A 2 -11.66 7.14 -1.86
N LEU A 3 -10.66 6.84 -1.02
CA LEU A 3 -10.08 5.51 -0.85
C LEU A 3 -11.06 4.48 -0.27
N ARG A 4 -12.20 4.94 0.27
CA ARG A 4 -13.33 4.06 0.62
C ARG A 4 -13.97 3.41 -0.61
N GLY A 5 -13.99 4.11 -1.76
CA GLY A 5 -14.60 3.62 -2.99
C GLY A 5 -13.64 2.88 -3.92
N ARG A 6 -12.32 3.00 -3.70
CA ARG A 6 -11.29 2.45 -4.57
C ARG A 6 -9.98 2.26 -3.81
N THR A 7 -9.41 1.06 -3.90
CA THR A 7 -8.03 0.80 -3.52
C THR A 7 -7.11 1.14 -4.70
N ILE A 8 -5.99 1.81 -4.42
CA ILE A 8 -4.95 2.08 -5.42
C ILE A 8 -4.04 0.85 -5.51
N GLU A 9 -3.75 0.41 -6.73
CA GLU A 9 -2.92 -0.76 -6.98
C GLU A 9 -1.77 -0.43 -7.92
N HIS A 10 -0.56 -0.84 -7.56
CA HIS A 10 0.62 -0.79 -8.43
C HIS A 10 1.41 -2.09 -8.34
N THR A 11 1.71 -2.71 -9.49
CA THR A 11 2.54 -3.92 -9.54
C THR A 11 4.01 -3.56 -9.68
N ALA A 12 4.84 -4.17 -8.85
CA ALA A 12 6.30 -4.16 -8.92
C ALA A 12 6.81 -5.54 -9.35
N THR A 13 7.82 -5.58 -10.23
CA THR A 13 8.60 -6.79 -10.50
C THR A 13 9.92 -6.69 -9.77
N LEU A 14 10.12 -7.55 -8.76
CA LEU A 14 11.33 -7.57 -7.95
C LEU A 14 12.56 -7.97 -8.80
N PRO A 15 13.79 -7.66 -8.35
CA PRO A 15 15.02 -8.07 -9.03
C PRO A 15 15.18 -9.58 -9.26
N ASP A 16 14.52 -10.40 -8.43
CA ASP A 16 14.50 -11.87 -8.57
C ASP A 16 13.39 -12.40 -9.51
N GLY A 17 12.61 -11.49 -10.12
CA GLY A 17 11.53 -11.79 -11.05
C GLY A 17 10.17 -12.07 -10.40
N ARG A 18 10.08 -12.13 -9.07
CA ARG A 18 8.77 -12.22 -8.38
C ARG A 18 7.96 -10.94 -8.59
N LYS A 19 6.64 -11.08 -8.57
CA LYS A 19 5.71 -9.94 -8.64
C LYS A 19 5.14 -9.64 -7.27
N VAL A 20 5.11 -8.36 -6.92
CA VAL A 20 4.46 -7.83 -5.73
C VAL A 20 3.45 -6.78 -6.16
N VAL A 21 2.23 -6.85 -5.64
CA VAL A 21 1.22 -5.80 -5.84
C VAL A 21 1.18 -4.94 -4.58
N VAL A 22 1.37 -3.64 -4.74
CA VAL A 22 1.24 -2.63 -3.70
C VAL A 22 -0.21 -2.15 -3.71
N HIS A 23 -0.93 -2.40 -2.62
CA HIS A 23 -2.26 -1.85 -2.38
C HIS A 23 -2.13 -0.65 -1.45
N VAL A 24 -2.82 0.45 -1.75
CA VAL A 24 -2.98 1.58 -0.83
C VAL A 24 -4.44 1.95 -0.77
N GLY A 25 -5.06 1.84 0.41
CA GLY A 25 -6.49 2.11 0.53
C GLY A 25 -7.04 1.81 1.92
N VAL A 26 -8.36 1.74 2.01
CA VAL A 26 -9.03 1.30 3.25
C VAL A 26 -8.99 -0.22 3.32
N PRO A 27 -8.52 -0.84 4.43
CA PRO A 27 -8.43 -2.29 4.56
C PRO A 27 -9.79 -2.97 4.45
N GLU A 28 -9.79 -4.23 4.04
CA GLU A 28 -10.96 -5.08 4.13
C GLU A 28 -11.07 -5.69 5.54
N ASP A 29 -12.00 -5.18 6.35
CA ASP A 29 -12.31 -5.72 7.67
C ASP A 29 -13.71 -6.37 7.67
N PRO A 30 -13.84 -7.68 7.99
CA PRO A 30 -15.15 -8.34 8.00
C PRO A 30 -16.03 -7.96 9.21
N TYR A 31 -15.46 -7.31 10.22
CA TYR A 31 -16.15 -6.90 11.45
C TYR A 31 -16.52 -5.42 11.45
N ILE A 32 -15.88 -4.59 10.63
CA ILE A 32 -16.11 -3.15 10.56
C ILE A 32 -16.53 -2.79 9.13
N ALA A 33 -17.66 -2.12 8.98
CA ALA A 33 -18.09 -1.68 7.66
C ALA A 33 -17.06 -0.73 7.05
N ARG A 34 -16.74 -0.89 5.76
CA ARG A 34 -15.78 -0.04 5.04
C ARG A 34 -16.11 1.46 5.09
N ALA A 35 -17.38 1.83 5.32
CA ALA A 35 -17.83 3.21 5.50
C ALA A 35 -17.46 3.81 6.88
N GLU A 36 -17.09 2.98 7.84
CA GLU A 36 -16.71 3.36 9.21
C GLU A 36 -15.19 3.39 9.42
N LEU A 37 -14.40 2.75 8.55
CA LEU A 37 -12.94 2.70 8.65
C LEU A 37 -12.26 3.99 8.19
N GLU A 38 -11.56 4.68 9.09
CA GLU A 38 -10.82 5.91 8.73
C GLU A 38 -9.35 5.67 8.40
N THR A 39 -8.83 4.48 8.70
CA THR A 39 -7.43 4.13 8.43
C THR A 39 -7.21 3.78 6.97
N VAL A 40 -6.12 4.32 6.42
CA VAL A 40 -5.56 3.90 5.14
C VAL A 40 -4.29 3.10 5.41
N ASP A 41 -4.16 1.94 4.78
CA ASP A 41 -2.99 1.08 4.89
C ASP A 41 -2.29 0.87 3.54
N VAL A 42 -1.07 0.36 3.64
CA VAL A 42 -0.32 -0.23 2.54
C VAL A 42 -0.28 -1.72 2.79
N GLU A 43 -0.69 -2.52 1.80
CA GLU A 43 -0.47 -3.97 1.79
C GLU A 43 0.41 -4.37 0.60
N LEU A 44 1.37 -5.25 0.84
CA LEU A 44 2.15 -5.91 -0.22
C LEU A 44 1.60 -7.31 -0.44
N HIS A 45 1.20 -7.61 -1.68
CA HIS A 45 0.62 -8.90 -2.05
C HIS A 45 1.53 -9.67 -3.00
N SER A 46 1.67 -10.97 -2.81
CA SER A 46 2.31 -11.87 -3.78
C SER A 46 1.64 -13.24 -3.76
N ASP A 47 1.35 -13.80 -4.94
CA ASP A 47 0.69 -15.09 -5.10
C ASP A 47 -0.59 -15.24 -4.26
N GLY A 48 -1.38 -14.17 -4.13
CA GLY A 48 -2.63 -14.13 -3.36
C GLY A 48 -2.45 -14.07 -1.83
N HIS A 49 -1.24 -13.82 -1.34
CA HIS A 49 -0.94 -13.68 0.08
C HIS A 49 -0.42 -12.28 0.40
N VAL A 50 -0.80 -11.76 1.57
CA VAL A 50 -0.20 -10.55 2.15
C VAL A 50 1.19 -10.88 2.69
N LEU A 51 2.21 -10.20 2.17
CA LEU A 51 3.60 -10.29 2.62
C LEU A 51 3.89 -9.32 3.77
N ALA A 52 3.29 -8.13 3.71
CA ALA A 52 3.47 -7.06 4.67
C ALA A 52 2.25 -6.13 4.65
N ALA A 53 1.92 -5.55 5.80
CA ALA A 53 0.91 -4.51 5.92
C ALA A 53 1.39 -3.47 6.95
N VAL A 54 1.21 -2.19 6.64
CA VAL A 54 1.46 -1.07 7.55
C VAL A 54 0.37 -0.02 7.39
N ASN A 55 -0.02 0.62 8.48
CA ASN A 55 -0.89 1.80 8.39
C ASN A 55 -0.11 2.97 7.82
N THR A 56 -0.82 3.88 7.16
CA THR A 56 -0.28 5.15 6.69
C THR A 56 -0.77 6.30 7.55
N VAL A 57 -0.13 7.45 7.41
CA VAL A 57 -0.63 8.73 7.94
C VAL A 57 -1.68 9.40 7.05
N LEU A 58 -2.08 8.75 5.94
CA LEU A 58 -3.01 9.33 4.98
C LEU A 58 -4.46 9.23 5.46
N ASP A 59 -5.23 10.26 5.14
CA ASP A 59 -6.68 10.28 5.28
C ASP A 59 -7.38 9.65 4.06
N VAL A 60 -8.62 9.21 4.25
CA VAL A 60 -9.39 8.51 3.21
C VAL A 60 -9.68 9.34 1.95
N ASP A 61 -9.54 10.65 2.00
CA ASP A 61 -9.74 11.56 0.87
C ASP A 61 -8.45 11.93 0.11
N GLN A 62 -7.29 11.46 0.56
CA GLN A 62 -5.98 11.71 -0.04
C GLN A 62 -5.62 10.71 -1.15
N GLU A 63 -6.43 10.67 -2.21
CA GLU A 63 -6.21 9.72 -3.33
C GLU A 63 -4.91 9.97 -4.11
N SER A 64 -4.48 11.23 -4.25
CA SER A 64 -3.32 11.57 -5.09
C SER A 64 -2.02 11.16 -4.38
N GLU A 65 -1.99 11.36 -3.07
CA GLU A 65 -0.92 11.00 -2.16
C GLU A 65 -0.80 9.48 -2.05
N ALA A 66 -1.92 8.75 -2.01
CA ALA A 66 -1.94 7.30 -2.08
C ALA A 66 -1.39 6.78 -3.42
N GLU A 67 -1.71 7.44 -4.53
CA GLU A 67 -1.14 7.13 -5.85
C GLU A 67 0.37 7.39 -5.90
N GLU A 68 0.83 8.49 -5.33
CA GLU A 68 2.26 8.76 -5.23
C GLU A 68 2.99 7.73 -4.36
N LEU A 69 2.45 7.41 -3.18
CA LEU A 69 3.00 6.44 -2.25
C LEU A 69 3.11 5.06 -2.90
N SER A 70 2.04 4.58 -3.54
CA SER A 70 2.03 3.27 -4.21
C SER A 70 3.09 3.17 -5.31
N ARG A 71 3.26 4.23 -6.12
CA ARG A 71 4.28 4.31 -7.17
C ARG A 71 5.69 4.35 -6.61
N GLU A 72 5.90 5.07 -5.52
CA GLU A 72 7.20 5.14 -4.87
C GLU A 72 7.63 3.79 -4.32
N ILE A 73 6.73 3.12 -3.58
CA ILE A 73 6.99 1.79 -3.05
C ILE A 73 7.27 0.82 -4.20
N ALA A 74 6.45 0.83 -5.25
CA ALA A 74 6.66 -0.04 -6.40
C ALA A 74 8.03 0.20 -7.05
N ARG A 75 8.42 1.46 -7.27
CA ARG A 75 9.73 1.82 -7.84
C ARG A 75 10.89 1.31 -6.99
N GLN A 76 10.84 1.50 -5.67
CA GLN A 76 11.91 1.07 -4.77
C GLN A 76 11.99 -0.47 -4.65
N LEU A 77 10.85 -1.15 -4.72
CA LEU A 77 10.80 -2.62 -4.81
C LEU A 77 11.41 -3.13 -6.11
N GLU A 78 11.10 -2.49 -7.24
CA GLU A 78 11.64 -2.84 -8.56
C GLU A 78 13.16 -2.64 -8.64
N SER A 79 13.68 -1.56 -8.03
CA SER A 79 15.12 -1.30 -7.99
C SER A 79 15.86 -2.18 -6.97
N GLY A 80 15.14 -2.79 -6.02
CA GLY A 80 15.71 -3.52 -4.89
C GLY A 80 16.29 -2.61 -3.80
N GLU A 81 15.93 -1.31 -3.81
CA GLU A 81 16.27 -0.37 -2.73
C GLU A 81 15.62 -0.77 -1.41
N ILE A 82 14.42 -1.35 -1.48
CA ILE A 82 13.70 -1.90 -0.33
C ILE A 82 13.30 -3.35 -0.57
N GLU A 83 13.28 -4.13 0.51
CA GLU A 83 12.72 -5.48 0.51
C GLU A 83 11.20 -5.43 0.72
N PRO A 84 10.42 -6.42 0.25
CA PRO A 84 8.96 -6.48 0.44
C PRO A 84 8.60 -6.88 1.88
N THR A 85 8.94 -6.04 2.84
CA THR A 85 8.75 -6.26 4.28
C THR A 85 8.11 -5.04 4.92
N ALA A 86 7.38 -5.24 6.02
CA ALA A 86 6.71 -4.15 6.74
C ALA A 86 7.69 -3.06 7.20
N HIS A 87 8.84 -3.48 7.75
CA HIS A 87 9.85 -2.55 8.23
C HIS A 87 10.44 -1.66 7.13
N ALA A 88 10.55 -2.17 5.90
CA ALA A 88 11.12 -1.39 4.81
C ALA A 88 10.11 -0.39 4.20
N ILE A 89 8.81 -0.68 4.26
CA ILE A 89 7.75 0.22 3.76
C ILE A 89 7.21 1.20 4.80
N GLU A 90 7.33 0.90 6.09
CA GLU A 90 6.86 1.76 7.20
C GLU A 90 7.34 3.23 7.06
N PRO A 91 8.63 3.53 6.83
CA PRO A 91 9.08 4.93 6.72
C PRO A 91 8.41 5.70 5.58
N LEU A 92 8.04 5.01 4.50
CA LEU A 92 7.36 5.60 3.35
C LEU A 92 5.89 5.89 3.67
N ALA A 93 5.25 4.99 4.43
CA ALA A 93 3.87 5.10 4.88
C ALA A 93 3.66 6.15 5.99
N ASP A 94 4.69 6.42 6.79
CA ASP A 94 4.69 7.39 7.89
C ASP A 94 5.00 8.83 7.46
N THR A 95 5.20 9.06 6.16
CA THR A 95 5.56 10.38 5.62
C THR A 95 4.35 11.05 4.98
N LEU A 96 4.06 12.30 5.39
CA LEU A 96 3.09 13.14 4.71
C LEU A 96 3.60 13.53 3.31
N ARG A 97 2.74 13.39 2.30
CA ARG A 97 3.02 13.75 0.91
C ARG A 97 2.20 14.95 0.47
#